data_AF-A0A8S1XVZ1-F1
#
_entry.id   AF-A0A8S1XVZ1-F1
#
_cell.length_a   1.000
_cell.length_b   1.000
_cell.length_c   1.000
_cell.angle_alpha   90.00
_cell.angle_beta   90.00
_cell.angle_gamma   90.00
#
_symmetry.space_group_name_H-M   'P 1'
#
loop_
_entity.id
_entity.type
_entity.pdbx_description
1 polymer ?
#
loop_
_entity_poly.entity_id
_entity_poly.type
_entity_poly.pdbx_seq_one_letter_code
_entity_poly.pdbx_strand_id
1 'polypeptide(L)'
;MNCPYHIQNPINLIYLTPHNCQCFRKLCVECLNQHEVHAQYIVTNSQLQERLINKLEEYQLYEIQTVEKKKTQFTNFLSRTKRRLKKILKELSESFEQNILYH
;
A
#
# COMPACT_ATOMS: atom_id res chain seq x y z
N MET A 1 -2.10 -21.48 12.73
CA MET A 1 -1.96 -22.33 11.53
C MET A 1 -1.16 -23.56 11.93
N ASN A 2 -1.49 -24.74 11.43
CA ASN A 2 -0.76 -25.97 11.74
C ASN A 2 0.30 -26.27 10.67
N CYS A 3 1.34 -27.02 11.05
CA CYS A 3 2.40 -27.40 10.14
C CYS A 3 1.87 -28.42 9.11
N PRO A 4 2.16 -28.27 7.81
CA PRO A 4 1.74 -29.23 6.79
C PRO A 4 2.44 -30.60 6.93
N TYR A 5 3.62 -30.64 7.54
CA TYR A 5 4.38 -31.87 7.79
C TYR A 5 4.13 -32.48 9.17
N HIS A 6 3.72 -31.65 10.14
CA HIS A 6 3.44 -32.04 11.52
C HIS A 6 2.06 -31.50 11.91
N ILE A 7 0.99 -32.15 11.45
CA ILE A 7 -0.39 -31.63 11.46
C ILE A 7 -0.90 -31.26 12.86
N GLN A 8 -0.38 -31.91 13.91
CA GLN A 8 -0.73 -31.63 15.30
C GLN A 8 0.02 -30.44 15.91
N ASN A 9 1.06 -29.95 15.23
CA ASN A 9 1.95 -28.91 15.74
C ASN A 9 1.58 -27.53 15.17
N PRO A 10 1.27 -26.55 16.05
CA PRO A 10 1.02 -25.18 15.61
C PRO A 10 2.31 -24.52 15.13
N ILE A 11 2.20 -23.77 14.03
CA ILE A 11 3.26 -22.90 13.54
C ILE A 11 3.20 -21.58 14.34
N ASN A 12 4.15 -21.44 15.26
CA ASN A 12 4.30 -20.24 16.08
C ASN A 12 5.56 -19.41 15.75
N LEU A 13 6.40 -19.94 14.86
CA LEU A 13 7.72 -19.42 14.56
C LEU A 13 7.87 -19.16 13.06
N ILE A 14 8.45 -18.01 12.74
CA ILE A 14 8.72 -17.57 11.38
C ILE A 14 10.21 -17.48 11.20
N TYR A 15 10.69 -18.09 10.13
CA TYR A 15 12.07 -18.01 9.70
C TYR A 15 12.26 -16.85 8.72
N LEU A 16 13.24 -15.98 9.01
CA LEU A 16 13.44 -14.74 8.27
C LEU A 16 14.21 -14.92 6.95
N THR A 17 15.05 -15.95 6.84
CA THR A 17 15.89 -16.20 5.66
C THR A 17 15.32 -17.35 4.81
N PRO A 18 15.56 -17.35 3.48
CA PRO A 18 15.17 -18.48 2.64
C PRO A 18 15.96 -19.73 3.03
N HIS A 19 15.27 -20.84 3.28
CA HIS A 19 15.88 -22.16 3.47
C HIS A 19 16.05 -22.87 2.13
N ASN A 20 16.94 -23.85 2.05
CA ASN A 20 17.09 -24.75 0.90
C ASN A 20 15.88 -25.70 0.70
N CYS A 21 14.94 -25.73 1.66
CA CYS A 21 13.68 -26.44 1.50
C CYS A 21 12.66 -25.51 0.86
N GLN A 22 11.98 -26.02 -0.17
CA GLN A 22 10.97 -25.30 -0.92
C GLN A 22 9.97 -24.57 0.01
N CYS A 23 10.15 -23.26 0.08
CA CYS A 23 9.14 -22.22 0.24
C CYS A 23 8.41 -22.04 1.58
N PHE A 24 8.58 -22.89 2.61
CA PHE A 24 7.90 -22.67 3.88
C PHE A 24 8.71 -21.79 4.85
N ARG A 25 8.43 -20.48 4.87
CA ARG A 25 8.95 -19.53 5.87
C ARG A 25 8.34 -19.73 7.28
N LYS A 26 7.27 -20.53 7.37
CA LYS A 26 6.52 -20.81 8.59
C LYS A 26 6.80 -22.24 9.00
N LEU A 27 7.51 -22.44 10.10
CA LEU A 27 7.95 -23.76 10.57
C LEU A 27 7.40 -24.03 11.98
N CYS A 28 7.05 -25.29 12.26
CA CYS A 28 6.88 -25.73 13.65
C CYS A 28 8.25 -26.01 14.28
N VAL A 29 8.26 -26.23 15.60
CA VAL A 29 9.48 -26.52 16.38
C VAL A 29 10.24 -27.74 15.83
N GLU A 30 9.54 -28.79 15.43
CA GLU A 30 10.15 -29.99 14.87
C GLU A 30 10.83 -29.72 13.53
N CYS A 31 10.19 -28.96 12.64
CA CYS A 31 10.81 -28.55 11.38
C CYS A 31 12.03 -27.65 11.61
N LEU A 32 12.01 -26.77 12.60
CA LEU A 32 13.17 -25.92 12.93
C LEU A 32 14.38 -26.76 13.35
N ASN A 33 14.15 -27.79 14.17
CA ASN A 33 15.19 -28.71 14.60
C ASN A 33 15.72 -29.56 13.44
N GLN A 34 14.83 -30.10 12.60
CA GLN A 34 15.20 -30.93 11.44
C GLN A 34 15.96 -30.15 10.36
N HIS A 35 15.67 -28.86 10.21
CA HIS A 35 16.33 -27.98 9.24
C HIS A 35 17.53 -27.23 9.82
N GLU A 36 17.98 -27.59 11.03
CA GLU A 36 19.14 -26.98 11.72
C GLU A 36 19.07 -25.44 11.75
N VAL A 37 17.86 -24.91 11.89
CA VAL A 37 17.62 -23.49 11.82
C VAL A 37 18.19 -22.81 13.08
N HIS A 38 19.19 -21.96 12.89
CA HIS A 38 19.76 -21.18 13.99
C HIS A 38 18.74 -20.20 14.59
N ALA A 39 18.67 -20.18 15.93
CA ALA A 39 17.74 -19.34 16.70
C ALA A 39 17.79 -17.85 16.33
N GLN A 40 18.94 -17.35 15.88
CA GLN A 40 19.15 -15.95 15.48
C GLN A 40 18.29 -15.48 14.30
N TYR A 41 17.75 -16.41 13.52
CA TYR A 41 16.93 -16.12 12.34
C TYR A 41 15.44 -16.45 12.56
N ILE A 42 15.07 -16.82 13.79
CA ILE A 42 13.71 -17.16 14.18
C ILE A 42 13.08 -15.95 14.84
N VAL A 43 11.88 -15.59 14.40
CA VAL A 43 11.03 -14.62 15.10
C VAL A 43 9.67 -15.23 15.40
N THR A 44 9.06 -14.80 16.50
CA THR A 44 7.66 -15.13 16.76
C THR A 44 6.75 -14.37 15.81
N ASN A 45 5.51 -14.85 15.66
CA ASN A 45 4.47 -14.11 14.95
C ASN A 45 4.27 -12.69 15.51
N SER A 46 4.32 -12.53 16.84
CA SER A 46 4.17 -11.22 17.49
C SER A 46 5.31 -10.27 17.16
N GLN A 47 6.56 -10.73 17.21
CA GLN A 47 7.74 -9.95 16.84
C GLN A 47 7.72 -9.56 15.36
N LEU A 48 7.25 -10.45 14.48
CA LEU A 48 7.09 -10.09 13.07
C LEU A 48 6.02 -9.01 12.89
N GLN A 49 4.86 -9.16 13.54
CA GLN A 49 3.77 -8.18 13.46
C GLN A 49 4.23 -6.80 13.92
N GLU A 50 4.95 -6.72 15.04
CA GLU A 50 5.51 -5.47 15.57
C GLU A 50 6.49 -4.83 14.58
N ARG A 51 7.43 -5.61 14.03
CA ARG A 51 8.37 -5.10 13.00
C ARG A 51 7.66 -4.62 11.75
N LEU A 52 6.58 -5.28 11.35
CA LEU A 52 5.78 -4.92 10.18
C LEU A 52 5.04 -3.60 10.41
N ILE A 53 4.41 -3.43 11.57
CA ILE A 53 3.75 -2.18 11.97
C ILE A 53 4.77 -1.03 11.99
N ASN A 54 5.90 -1.21 12.67
CA ASN A 54 6.93 -0.18 12.75
C ASN A 54 7.47 0.22 11.36
N LYS A 55 7.65 -0.74 10.45
CA LYS A 55 8.05 -0.45 9.07
C LYS A 55 6.96 0.27 8.29
N LEU A 56 5.70 -0.10 8.46
CA LEU A 56 4.57 0.59 7.82
C LEU A 56 4.44 2.04 8.32
N GLU A 57 4.70 2.29 9.60
CA GLU A 57 4.75 3.63 10.20
C GLU A 57 5.94 4.44 9.68
N GLU A 58 7.14 3.86 9.63
CA GLU A 58 8.36 4.48 9.09
C GLU A 58 8.16 4.97 7.64
N TYR A 59 7.51 4.16 6.81
CA TYR A 59 7.20 4.52 5.42
C TYR A 59 5.93 5.35 5.27
N GLN A 60 5.28 5.77 6.37
CA GLN A 60 4.01 6.51 6.36
C GLN A 60 2.92 5.82 5.53
N LEU A 61 2.96 4.49 5.40
CA LEU A 61 2.05 3.75 4.52
C LEU A 61 0.62 3.64 5.08
N TYR A 62 0.41 4.06 6.33
CA TYR A 62 -0.93 4.30 6.88
C TYR A 62 -1.64 5.50 6.24
N GLU A 63 -0.90 6.36 5.54
CA GLU A 63 -1.41 7.56 4.86
C GLU A 63 -2.06 7.30 3.49
N ILE A 64 -2.55 6.09 3.21
CA ILE A 64 -3.36 5.82 2.00
C ILE A 64 -4.53 6.83 1.91
N GLN A 65 -5.09 7.23 3.06
CA GLN A 65 -6.10 8.28 3.16
C GLN A 65 -5.61 9.65 2.66
N THR A 66 -4.32 9.97 2.83
CA THR A 66 -3.70 11.21 2.37
C THR A 66 -3.60 11.24 0.84
N VAL A 67 -3.36 10.09 0.19
CA VAL A 67 -3.34 9.97 -1.27
C VAL A 67 -4.74 10.17 -1.85
N GLU A 68 -5.77 9.54 -1.28
CA GLU A 68 -7.16 9.72 -1.71
C GLU A 68 -7.64 11.17 -1.52
N LYS A 69 -7.27 11.79 -0.41
CA LYS A 69 -7.56 13.21 -0.13
C LYS A 69 -6.90 14.12 -1.16
N LYS A 70 -5.61 13.90 -1.49
CA LYS A 70 -4.90 14.66 -2.53
C LYS A 70 -5.53 14.48 -3.91
N LYS A 71 -5.93 13.26 -4.28
CA LYS A 71 -6.63 12.96 -5.55
C LYS A 71 -7.96 13.71 -5.66
N THR A 72 -8.73 13.73 -4.58
CA THR A 72 -10.02 14.44 -4.52
C THR A 72 -9.82 15.95 -4.66
N GLN A 73 -8.85 16.52 -3.93
CA GLN A 73 -8.50 17.94 -4.04
C GLN A 73 -8.08 18.33 -5.47
N PHE A 74 -7.25 17.51 -6.12
CA PHE A 74 -6.82 17.76 -7.49
C PHE A 74 -7.96 17.69 -8.50
N THR A 75 -8.87 16.71 -8.37
CA THR A 75 -10.06 16.58 -9.22
C THR A 75 -10.99 17.81 -9.09
N ASN A 76 -11.16 18.30 -7.87
CA ASN A 76 -11.92 19.51 -7.60
C ASN A 76 -11.27 20.76 -8.21
N PHE A 77 -9.95 20.89 -8.12
CA PHE A 77 -9.19 21.96 -8.76
C PHE A 77 -9.40 21.95 -10.28
N LEU A 78 -9.20 20.81 -10.94
CA LEU A 78 -9.40 20.68 -12.39
C LEU A 78 -10.82 21.05 -12.82
N SER A 79 -11.82 20.61 -12.05
CA SER A 79 -13.22 20.92 -12.33
C SER A 79 -13.52 22.41 -12.24
N ARG A 80 -12.96 23.10 -11.24
CA ARG A 80 -13.09 24.56 -11.09
C ARG A 80 -12.40 25.30 -12.22
N THR A 81 -11.18 24.90 -12.58
CA THR A 81 -10.40 25.49 -13.68
C THR A 81 -11.14 25.33 -15.01
N LYS A 82 -11.66 24.14 -15.31
CA LYS A 82 -12.47 23.88 -16.51
C LYS A 82 -13.69 24.78 -16.60
N ARG A 83 -14.42 24.99 -15.49
CA ARG A 83 -15.58 25.90 -15.45
C ARG A 83 -15.17 27.35 -15.74
N ARG A 84 -14.06 27.82 -15.15
CA ARG A 84 -13.54 29.17 -15.39
C ARG A 84 -13.14 29.39 -16.84
N LEU A 85 -12.40 28.44 -17.42
CA LEU A 85 -12.01 28.49 -18.83
C LEU A 85 -13.23 28.53 -19.76
N LYS A 86 -14.27 27.72 -19.48
CA LYS A 86 -15.52 27.79 -20.25
C LYS A 86 -16.20 29.15 -20.18
N LYS A 87 -16.19 29.80 -19.00
CA LYS A 87 -16.77 31.14 -18.81
C LYS A 87 -16.00 32.18 -19.63
N ILE A 88 -14.66 32.17 -19.54
CA ILE A 88 -13.79 33.07 -20.31
C ILE A 88 -14.01 32.88 -21.81
N LEU A 89 -14.05 31.63 -22.29
CA LEU A 89 -14.31 31.34 -23.70
C LEU A 89 -15.68 31.85 -24.14
N LYS A 90 -16.72 31.67 -23.32
CA LYS A 90 -18.06 32.18 -23.61
C LYS A 90 -18.07 33.71 -23.69
N GLU A 91 -17.45 34.39 -22.73
CA GLU A 91 -17.37 35.87 -22.71
C GLU A 91 -16.59 36.41 -23.92
N LEU A 92 -15.51 35.72 -24.32
CA LEU A 92 -14.77 36.07 -25.53
C LEU A 92 -15.61 35.88 -26.80
N SER A 93 -16.31 34.74 -26.93
CA SER A 93 -17.20 34.48 -28.06
C SER A 93 -18.31 35.53 -28.16
N GLU A 94 -18.97 35.87 -27.05
CA GLU A 94 -19.99 36.92 -27.02
C GLU A 94 -19.43 38.29 -27.40
N SER A 95 -18.20 38.60 -26.99
CA SER A 95 -17.52 39.84 -27.38
C SER A 95 -17.22 39.90 -28.87
N PHE A 96 -16.80 38.79 -29.49
CA PHE A 96 -16.58 38.73 -30.94
C PHE A 96 -17.89 38.85 -31.73
N GLU A 97 -18.95 38.15 -31.31
CA GLU A 97 -20.27 38.24 -31.95
C GLU A 97 -20.85 39.66 -31.89
N GLN A 98 -20.71 40.35 -30.76
CA GLN A 98 -21.11 41.75 -30.64
C GLN A 98 -20.33 42.66 -31.59
N ASN A 99 -19.01 42.50 -31.70
CA ASN A 99 -18.19 43.34 -32.59
C ASN A 99 -18.47 43.13 -34.09
N ILE A 100 -18.95 41.94 -34.49
CA ILE A 100 -19.33 41.66 -35.88
C ILE A 100 -20.69 42.29 -36.26
N LEU A 101 -21.59 42.50 -35.30
CA LEU A 101 -22.92 43.09 -35.55
C LEU A 101 -22.93 44.63 -35.66
N TYR A 102 -21.85 45.29 -35.26
CA TYR A 102 -21.73 46.76 -35.27
C TYR A 102 -20.77 47.30 -36.38
N HIS A 103 -20.30 46.44 -37.28
CA HIS A 103 -19.53 46.79 -38.48
C HIS A 103 -20.21 46.23 -39.73
#